data_AF-A0A5C6M4J6-F1
#
_entry.id   AF-A0A5C6M4J6-F1
#
_cell.length_a   1.000
_cell.length_b   1.000
_cell.length_c   1.000
_cell.angle_alpha   90.00
_cell.angle_beta   90.00
_cell.angle_gamma   90.00
#
_symmetry.space_group_name_H-M   'P 1'
#
loop_
_entity.id
_entity.type
_entity.pdbx_description
1 polymer ?
#
loop_
_entity_poly.entity_id
_entity_poly.type
_entity_poly.pdbx_seq_one_letter_code
_entity_poly.pdbx_strand_id
1 'polypeptide(L)'
;MDDVGVHCWGDDFIGQTNVPALHHPTKIAAGGLHACAMNDDGVNCWGWNDYGQAPESIAIHPVDVAANDLATYVVNENGDIVTFGFGANDVPIWRE
;
A
#
# COMPACT_ATOMS: atom_id res chain seq x y z
N MET A 1 -5.91 13.89 2.61
CA MET A 1 -6.27 13.38 3.94
C MET A 1 -6.88 14.54 4.69
N ASP A 2 -8.16 14.45 4.99
CA ASP A 2 -8.86 15.37 5.88
C ASP A 2 -9.38 14.58 7.10
N ASP A 3 -10.14 15.23 7.96
CA ASP A 3 -10.71 14.62 9.17
C ASP A 3 -11.75 13.51 8.88
N VAL A 4 -12.01 13.19 7.60
CA VAL A 4 -13.02 12.20 7.15
C VAL A 4 -12.41 11.03 6.40
N GLY A 5 -11.23 11.18 5.78
CA GLY A 5 -10.47 10.05 5.23
C GLY A 5 -9.54 10.38 4.07
N VAL A 6 -9.42 9.41 3.16
CA VAL A 6 -8.65 9.54 1.91
C VAL A 6 -9.62 9.73 0.76
N HIS A 7 -9.34 10.73 -0.07
CA HIS A 7 -10.03 10.97 -1.33
C HIS A 7 -9.02 10.81 -2.46
N CYS A 8 -9.32 9.93 -3.41
CA CYS A 8 -8.53 9.72 -4.61
C CYS A 8 -9.29 10.28 -5.83
N TRP A 9 -8.54 10.79 -6.81
CA TRP A 9 -9.07 11.30 -8.07
C TRP A 9 -8.09 11.00 -9.20
N GLY A 10 -8.58 10.92 -10.43
CA GLY A 10 -7.76 10.66 -11.62
C GLY A 10 -8.25 9.45 -12.41
N ASP A 11 -7.31 8.72 -12.99
CA ASP A 11 -7.57 7.50 -13.74
C ASP A 11 -8.11 6.38 -12.85
N ASP A 12 -9.18 5.69 -13.28
CA ASP A 12 -9.85 4.64 -12.49
C ASP A 12 -10.14 3.36 -13.29
N PHE A 13 -9.37 3.06 -14.34
CA PHE A 13 -9.64 1.90 -15.21
C PHE A 13 -9.75 0.56 -14.48
N ILE A 14 -9.16 0.46 -13.29
CA ILE A 14 -9.09 -0.78 -12.49
C ILE A 14 -9.40 -0.52 -11.01
N GLY A 15 -10.06 0.60 -10.71
CA GLY A 15 -10.47 0.93 -9.35
C GLY A 15 -9.37 1.51 -8.45
N GLN A 16 -8.28 2.05 -9.02
CA GLN A 16 -7.20 2.64 -8.22
C GLN A 16 -7.62 3.92 -7.46
N THR A 17 -8.77 4.52 -7.80
CA THR A 17 -9.38 5.61 -7.03
C THR A 17 -10.50 5.16 -6.09
N ASN A 18 -10.90 3.88 -6.13
CA ASN A 18 -11.89 3.30 -5.22
C ASN A 18 -11.25 3.00 -3.86
N VAL A 19 -11.16 4.05 -3.03
CA VAL A 19 -10.59 3.97 -1.69
C VAL A 19 -11.38 2.96 -0.85
N PRO A 20 -10.74 1.92 -0.29
CA PRO A 20 -11.40 0.99 0.62
C PRO A 20 -11.75 1.67 1.95
N ALA A 21 -12.49 0.97 2.81
CA ALA A 21 -12.67 1.45 4.18
C ALA A 21 -11.30 1.49 4.89
N LEU A 22 -10.86 2.68 5.30
CA LEU A 22 -9.61 2.89 6.01
C LEU A 22 -9.89 3.32 7.45
N HIS A 23 -9.07 2.85 8.38
CA HIS A 23 -9.13 3.21 9.80
C HIS A 23 -7.97 4.14 10.15
N HIS A 24 -8.25 5.42 10.40
CA HIS A 24 -7.26 6.45 10.74
C HIS A 24 -5.98 6.39 9.89
N PRO A 25 -6.08 6.48 8.55
CA PRO A 25 -4.89 6.52 7.71
C PRO A 25 -4.03 7.72 8.13
N THR A 26 -2.71 7.55 8.17
CA THR A 26 -1.74 8.59 8.54
C THR A 26 -0.84 8.99 7.37
N LYS A 27 -0.63 8.09 6.42
CA LYS A 27 0.14 8.34 5.19
C LYS A 27 -0.47 7.63 3.99
N ILE A 28 -0.16 8.14 2.80
CA ILE A 28 -0.59 7.59 1.51
C ILE A 28 0.58 7.58 0.52
N ALA A 29 0.65 6.54 -0.29
CA ALA A 29 1.53 6.44 -1.45
C ALA A 29 0.72 6.07 -2.69
N ALA A 30 1.04 6.68 -3.83
CA ALA A 30 0.43 6.36 -5.12
C ALA A 30 1.52 5.83 -6.05
N GLY A 31 1.32 4.60 -6.54
CA GLY A 31 2.12 4.02 -7.62
C GLY A 31 1.49 4.33 -8.99
N GLY A 32 1.90 3.58 -10.01
CA GLY A 32 1.40 3.80 -11.37
C GLY A 32 -0.09 3.47 -11.53
N LEU A 33 -0.49 2.30 -11.02
CA LEU A 33 -1.85 1.78 -11.13
C LEU A 33 -2.39 1.22 -9.78
N HIS A 34 -1.73 1.54 -8.67
CA HIS A 34 -2.15 1.13 -7.33
C HIS A 34 -1.90 2.27 -6.35
N ALA A 35 -2.58 2.22 -5.20
CA ALA A 35 -2.36 3.15 -4.11
C ALA A 35 -2.33 2.39 -2.78
N CYS A 36 -1.63 2.94 -1.81
CA CYS A 36 -1.50 2.38 -0.47
C CYS A 36 -1.73 3.46 0.56
N ALA A 37 -2.41 3.10 1.65
CA ALA A 37 -2.54 3.92 2.84
C ALA A 37 -2.06 3.11 4.04
N MET A 38 -1.35 3.77 4.95
CA MET A 38 -0.92 3.16 6.21
C MET A 38 -1.52 3.86 7.40
N ASN A 39 -1.63 3.11 8.49
CA ASN A 39 -1.85 3.60 9.85
C ASN A 39 -0.82 2.93 10.77
N ASP A 40 -0.94 3.12 12.08
CA ASP A 40 0.03 2.56 13.05
C ASP A 40 0.00 1.01 13.11
N ASP A 41 -1.10 0.40 12.67
CA ASP A 41 -1.30 -1.05 12.70
C ASP A 41 -0.79 -1.75 11.44
N GLY A 42 -0.86 -1.11 10.27
CA GLY A 42 -0.50 -1.74 9.01
C GLY A 42 -0.69 -0.90 7.76
N VAL A 43 -0.48 -1.55 6.61
CA VAL A 43 -0.62 -0.95 5.27
C VAL A 43 -1.74 -1.64 4.50
N ASN A 44 -2.64 -0.86 3.91
CA ASN A 44 -3.71 -1.30 3.03
C ASN A 44 -3.43 -0.76 1.63
N CYS A 45 -3.26 -1.66 0.66
CA CYS A 45 -3.05 -1.30 -0.74
C CYS A 45 -4.23 -1.75 -1.61
N TRP A 46 -4.52 -1.00 -2.67
CA TRP A 46 -5.62 -1.28 -3.61
C TRP A 46 -5.26 -0.85 -5.04
N GLY A 47 -6.05 -1.33 -6.00
CA GLY A 47 -5.81 -1.14 -7.44
C GLY A 47 -5.15 -2.36 -8.07
N TRP A 48 -4.26 -2.14 -9.04
CA TRP A 48 -3.60 -3.22 -9.77
C TRP A 48 -2.71 -4.07 -8.86
N ASN A 49 -2.78 -5.39 -9.03
CA ASN A 49 -2.03 -6.32 -8.19
C ASN A 49 -1.40 -7.51 -8.94
N ASP A 50 -1.24 -7.45 -10.26
CA ASP A 50 -0.74 -8.61 -11.03
C ASP A 50 0.72 -9.00 -10.68
N TYR A 51 1.48 -8.08 -10.08
CA TYR A 51 2.83 -8.35 -9.56
C TYR A 51 2.89 -8.50 -8.03
N GLY A 52 1.75 -8.44 -7.34
CA GLY A 52 1.71 -8.46 -5.87
C GLY A 52 2.05 -7.12 -5.21
N GLN A 53 1.95 -6.00 -5.93
CA GLN A 53 2.27 -4.65 -5.44
C GLN A 53 1.23 -4.08 -4.47
N ALA A 54 0.03 -4.66 -4.45
CA ALA A 54 -1.06 -4.34 -3.54
C ALA A 54 -1.46 -5.59 -2.73
N PRO A 55 -0.62 -6.06 -1.80
CA PRO A 55 -0.93 -7.22 -0.97
C PRO A 55 -2.14 -6.95 -0.06
N GLU A 56 -2.69 -8.02 0.51
CA GLU A 56 -3.63 -7.89 1.64
C GLU A 56 -3.00 -7.11 2.79
N SER A 57 -3.81 -6.63 3.73
CA SER A 57 -3.34 -5.79 4.83
C SER A 57 -2.23 -6.47 5.62
N ILE A 58 -1.06 -5.82 5.71
CA ILE A 58 0.10 -6.35 6.42
C ILE A 58 0.35 -5.53 7.67
N ALA A 59 0.35 -6.21 8.82
CA ALA A 59 0.59 -5.62 10.13
C ALA A 59 2.08 -5.71 10.51
N ILE A 60 2.84 -4.69 10.14
CA ILE A 60 4.30 -4.61 10.36
C ILE A 60 4.73 -3.36 11.12
N HIS A 61 3.83 -2.67 11.82
CA HIS A 61 4.10 -1.39 12.48
C HIS A 61 4.84 -0.41 11.54
N PRO A 62 4.22 -0.07 10.40
CA PRO A 62 4.84 0.75 9.39
C PRO A 62 5.08 2.17 9.92
N VAL A 63 6.21 2.76 9.55
CA VAL A 63 6.51 4.17 9.82
C VAL A 63 6.53 5.02 8.56
N ASP A 64 6.74 4.41 7.38
CA ASP A 64 6.61 5.10 6.09
C ASP A 64 6.25 4.14 4.96
N VAL A 65 5.63 4.68 3.91
CA VAL A 65 5.23 3.94 2.70
C VAL A 65 5.55 4.75 1.45
N ALA A 66 6.11 4.10 0.44
CA ALA A 66 6.37 4.66 -0.88
C ALA A 66 6.00 3.65 -1.97
N ALA A 67 5.61 4.15 -3.14
CA ALA A 67 5.26 3.31 -4.28
C ALA A 67 5.87 3.86 -5.57
N ASN A 68 6.28 2.97 -6.46
CA ASN A 68 6.59 3.29 -7.86
C ASN A 68 5.55 2.63 -8.78
N ASP A 69 5.82 2.56 -10.09
CA ASP A 69 4.88 2.00 -11.06
C ASP A 69 4.40 0.58 -10.72
N LEU A 70 5.31 -0.27 -10.22
CA LEU A 70 5.11 -1.71 -10.09
C LEU A 70 5.44 -2.27 -8.70
N ALA A 71 5.88 -1.45 -7.75
CA ALA A 71 6.32 -1.91 -6.44
C ALA A 71 5.96 -0.93 -5.31
N THR A 72 5.74 -1.51 -4.12
CA THR A 72 5.49 -0.83 -2.85
C THR A 72 6.64 -1.11 -1.90
N TYR A 73 7.10 -0.09 -1.20
CA TYR A 73 8.16 -0.15 -0.18
C TYR A 73 7.60 0.34 1.14
N VAL A 74 7.75 -0.45 2.19
CA VAL A 74 7.31 -0.11 3.54
C VAL A 74 8.49 -0.26 4.48
N VAL A 75 8.75 0.78 5.28
CA VAL A 75 9.73 0.70 6.37
C VAL A 75 8.99 0.57 7.70
N ASN A 76 9.45 -0.36 8.55
CA ASN A 76 8.88 -0.57 9.88
C ASN A 76 9.65 0.23 10.97
N GLU A 77 9.14 0.19 12.20
CA GLU A 77 9.76 0.84 13.37
C GLU A 77 11.19 0.33 13.70
N ASN A 78 11.54 -0.88 13.26
CA ASN A 78 12.87 -1.47 13.44
C ASN A 78 13.87 -1.03 12.36
N GLY A 79 13.40 -0.34 11.31
CA GLY A 79 14.20 0.08 10.16
C GLY A 79 14.33 -0.98 9.06
N ASP A 80 13.60 -2.09 9.14
CA ASP A 80 13.53 -3.07 8.05
C ASP A 80 12.67 -2.53 6.91
N ILE A 81 13.06 -2.84 5.67
CA ILE A 81 12.28 -2.52 4.48
C ILE A 81 11.64 -3.79 3.95
N VAL A 82 10.32 -3.77 3.82
CA VAL A 82 9.53 -4.81 3.16
C VAL A 82 9.10 -4.29 1.80
N THR A 83 9.39 -5.05 0.76
CA THR A 83 9.05 -4.69 -0.62
C THR A 83 8.00 -5.65 -1.17
N PHE A 84 7.03 -5.11 -1.89
CA PHE A 84 5.97 -5.85 -2.58
C PHE A 84 5.95 -5.45 -4.06
N GLY A 85 5.52 -6.35 -4.95
CA GLY A 85 5.44 -6.05 -6.38
C GLY A 85 6.63 -6.54 -7.20
N PHE A 86 6.82 -5.93 -8.37
CA PHE A 86 7.81 -6.38 -9.34
C PHE A 86 9.24 -6.24 -8.80
N GLY A 87 9.98 -7.35 -8.78
CA GLY A 87 11.36 -7.39 -8.28
C GLY A 87 11.48 -7.46 -6.74
N ALA A 88 10.36 -7.60 -6.02
CA ALA A 88 10.38 -7.95 -4.60
C ALA A 88 10.92 -9.38 -4.43
N ASN A 89 12.08 -9.54 -3.81
CA ASN A 89 12.65 -10.84 -3.43
C ASN A 89 12.43 -11.17 -1.94
N ASP A 90 11.91 -10.22 -1.16
CA ASP A 90 11.92 -10.26 0.30
C ASP A 90 10.62 -10.76 0.96
N VAL A 91 9.58 -11.09 0.18
CA VAL A 91 8.36 -11.67 0.73
C VAL A 91 7.95 -12.90 -0.08
N PRO A 92 7.92 -14.10 0.52
CA PRO A 92 7.23 -15.22 -0.08
C PRO A 92 5.76 -14.82 -0.18
N ILE A 93 5.27 -14.68 -1.41
CA ILE A 93 3.88 -15.02 -1.71
C ILE A 93 3.62 -16.39 -1.05
N TRP A 94 2.53 -16.53 -0.29
CA TRP A 94 2.05 -17.71 0.48
C TRP A 94 2.32 -17.74 2.00
N ARG A 95 1.28 -17.41 2.80
CA ARG A 95 0.59 -18.21 3.87
C ARG A 95 -0.22 -17.26 4.77
N GLU A 96 -1.44 -17.53 5.23
CA GLU A 96 -2.28 -18.74 5.31
C GLU A 96 -3.66 -18.54 4.68
#